data_AF-A0A1I9Y025-F1
#
_entry.id   AF-A0A1I9Y025-F1
#
_cell.length_a   1.000
_cell.length_b   1.000
_cell.length_c   1.000
_cell.angle_alpha   90.00
_cell.angle_beta   90.00
_cell.angle_gamma   90.00
#
_symmetry.space_group_name_H-M   'P 1'
#
loop_
_entity.id
_entity.type
_entity.pdbx_description
1 polymer ?
#
loop_
_entity_poly.entity_id
_entity_poly.type
_entity_poly.pdbx_seq_one_letter_code
_entity_poly.pdbx_strand_id
1 'polypeptide(L)'
;MFTDSITPSLSPALKSHLEAQLNFATELSRKLFDTTQKMSELNLRLAHDLLQEWSHASQQLLCARDTGEFMSVVSRLQPGSDKLRQYQQQLGNLVANANVEMNRTAETHIPEASRTAVAFADELVRKTAEETEKATQRQRELIEKMQVSGHRDGAGHSRDTSRQSDQAH
;
A
#
# COMPACT_ATOMS: atom_id res chain seq x y z
N MET A 1 -17.86 -15.01 -33.44
CA MET A 1 -18.29 -14.51 -32.12
C MET A 1 -17.05 -13.88 -31.49
N PHE A 2 -16.90 -12.57 -31.65
CA PHE A 2 -15.65 -11.82 -31.41
C PHE A 2 -15.90 -10.73 -30.36
N THR A 3 -16.26 -11.09 -29.14
CA THR A 3 -16.47 -10.11 -28.06
C THR A 3 -16.35 -10.81 -26.69
N ASP A 4 -15.15 -11.23 -26.27
CA ASP A 4 -15.01 -11.73 -24.89
C ASP A 4 -13.61 -11.58 -24.26
N SER A 5 -12.72 -10.73 -24.78
CA SER A 5 -11.32 -10.74 -24.31
C SER A 5 -10.71 -9.40 -23.90
N ILE A 6 -11.50 -8.34 -23.67
CA ILE A 6 -10.96 -7.03 -23.24
C ILE A 6 -11.35 -6.64 -21.80
N THR A 7 -11.73 -7.60 -20.96
CA THR A 7 -11.52 -7.43 -19.52
C THR A 7 -10.34 -8.30 -19.15
N PRO A 8 -9.08 -7.80 -19.25
CA PRO A 8 -7.98 -8.47 -18.61
C PRO A 8 -8.40 -8.61 -17.15
N SER A 9 -8.55 -9.86 -16.69
CA SER A 9 -8.82 -10.17 -15.29
C SER A 9 -7.85 -9.32 -14.47
N LEU A 10 -8.37 -8.32 -13.74
CA LEU A 10 -7.56 -7.34 -13.04
C LEU A 10 -6.55 -8.11 -12.20
N SER A 11 -5.29 -8.11 -12.63
CA SER A 11 -4.26 -8.97 -12.05
C SER A 11 -4.17 -8.71 -10.55
N PRO A 12 -4.03 -9.73 -9.69
CA PRO A 12 -3.84 -9.55 -8.24
C PRO A 12 -2.78 -8.51 -7.91
N ALA A 13 -1.74 -8.37 -8.73
CA ALA A 13 -0.70 -7.38 -8.54
C ALA A 13 -1.12 -5.94 -8.90
N LEU A 14 -2.02 -5.76 -9.88
CA LEU A 14 -2.59 -4.43 -10.17
C LEU A 14 -3.53 -3.97 -9.05
N LYS A 15 -4.30 -4.90 -8.46
CA LYS A 15 -5.06 -4.64 -7.24
C LYS A 15 -4.13 -4.24 -6.09
N SER A 16 -3.07 -5.01 -5.86
CA SER A 16 -2.09 -4.71 -4.80
C SER A 16 -1.38 -3.37 -5.04
N HIS A 17 -1.10 -2.97 -6.28
CA HIS A 17 -0.54 -1.66 -6.60
C HIS A 17 -1.51 -0.52 -6.29
N LEU A 18 -2.79 -0.65 -6.66
CA LEU A 18 -3.82 0.34 -6.33
C LEU A 18 -4.06 0.44 -4.82
N GLU A 19 -4.09 -0.70 -4.12
CA GLU A 19 -4.17 -0.75 -2.66
C GLU A 19 -2.96 -0.10 -2.01
N ALA A 20 -1.75 -0.30 -2.55
CA ALA A 20 -0.54 0.35 -2.07
C ALA A 20 -0.60 1.88 -2.25
N GLN A 21 -1.11 2.37 -3.38
CA GLN A 21 -1.31 3.80 -3.62
C GLN A 21 -2.37 4.40 -2.68
N LEU A 22 -3.50 3.71 -2.48
CA LEU A 22 -4.55 4.16 -1.57
C LEU A 22 -4.06 4.17 -0.12
N ASN A 23 -3.39 3.11 0.32
CA ASN A 23 -2.83 3.03 1.67
C ASN A 23 -1.78 4.12 1.92
N PHE A 24 -0.90 4.37 0.95
CA PHE A 24 0.07 5.47 1.04
C PHE A 24 -0.62 6.83 1.19
N ALA A 25 -1.64 7.09 0.38
CA ALA A 25 -2.40 8.35 0.46
C ALA A 25 -3.17 8.49 1.79
N THR A 26 -3.78 7.40 2.28
CA THR A 26 -4.48 7.38 3.57
C THR A 26 -3.53 7.61 4.74
N GLU A 27 -2.37 6.97 4.76
CA GLU A 27 -1.34 7.15 5.79
C GLU A 27 -0.78 8.58 5.79
N LEU A 28 -0.48 9.12 4.62
CA LEU A 28 -0.01 10.51 4.51
C LEU A 28 -1.08 11.50 4.99
N SER A 29 -2.34 11.31 4.59
CA SER A 29 -3.47 12.12 5.04
C SER A 29 -3.61 12.06 6.57
N ARG A 30 -3.55 10.86 7.16
CA ARG A 30 -3.61 10.67 8.61
C ARG A 30 -2.48 11.39 9.33
N LYS A 31 -1.24 11.31 8.84
CA LYS A 31 -0.08 12.02 9.41
C LYS A 31 -0.23 13.54 9.34
N LEU A 32 -0.82 14.07 8.26
CA LEU A 32 -1.12 15.50 8.14
C LEU A 32 -2.20 15.94 9.15
N PHE A 33 -3.25 15.15 9.33
CA PHE A 33 -4.26 15.39 10.35
C PHE A 33 -3.66 15.37 11.76
N ASP A 34 -2.84 14.36 12.09
CA ASP A 34 -2.17 14.25 13.39
C ASP A 34 -1.23 15.45 13.64
N THR A 35 -0.51 15.93 12.61
CA THR A 35 0.34 17.12 12.70
C THR A 35 -0.47 18.37 13.00
N THR A 36 -1.61 18.53 12.33
CA THR A 36 -2.53 19.66 12.53
C THR A 36 -3.13 19.64 13.94
N GLN A 37 -3.53 18.46 14.43
CA GLN A 37 -4.03 18.30 15.79
C GLN A 37 -2.95 18.70 16.82
N LYS A 38 -1.72 18.19 16.68
CA LYS A 38 -0.60 18.54 17.57
C LYS A 38 -0.29 20.04 17.56
N MET A 39 -0.37 20.69 16.40
CA MET A 39 -0.18 22.15 16.31
C MET A 39 -1.28 22.91 17.06
N SER A 40 -2.54 22.48 16.92
CA SER A 40 -3.67 23.05 17.67
C SER A 40 -3.49 22.87 19.18
N GLU A 41 -3.09 21.67 19.62
CA GLU A 41 -2.79 21.36 21.01
C GLU A 41 -1.67 22.25 21.57
N LEU A 42 -0.62 22.53 20.80
CA LEU A 42 0.45 23.46 21.21
C LEU A 42 -0.06 24.89 21.41
N ASN A 43 -0.91 25.38 20.50
CA ASN A 43 -1.50 26.71 20.60
C ASN A 43 -2.43 26.82 21.82
N LEU A 44 -3.27 25.81 22.05
CA LEU A 44 -4.14 25.72 23.22
C LEU A 44 -3.34 25.67 24.51
N ARG A 45 -2.25 24.89 24.56
CA ARG A 45 -1.36 24.82 25.72
C ARG A 45 -0.68 26.16 26.00
N LEU A 46 -0.20 26.85 24.98
CA LEU A 46 0.38 28.18 25.13
C LEU A 46 -0.65 29.17 25.69
N ALA A 47 -1.87 29.19 25.14
CA ALA A 47 -2.94 30.05 25.63
C ALA A 47 -3.32 29.73 27.09
N HIS A 48 -3.43 28.44 27.42
CA HIS A 48 -3.69 27.98 28.78
C HIS A 48 -2.58 28.41 29.75
N ASP A 49 -1.32 28.19 29.38
CA ASP A 49 -0.16 28.57 30.19
C ASP A 49 -0.13 30.08 30.46
N LEU A 50 -0.38 30.91 29.43
CA LEU A 50 -0.45 32.36 29.56
C LEU A 50 -1.62 32.81 30.47
N LEU A 51 -2.78 32.16 30.35
CA LEU A 51 -3.94 32.45 31.22
C LEU A 51 -3.65 32.07 32.68
N GLN A 52 -3.01 30.92 32.91
CA GLN A 52 -2.61 30.51 34.26
C GLN A 52 -1.56 31.45 34.85
N GLU A 53 -0.54 31.83 34.06
CA GLU A 53 0.49 32.77 34.48
C GLU A 53 -0.11 34.14 34.84
N TRP A 54 -1.04 34.65 34.02
CA TRP A 54 -1.74 35.90 34.29
C TRP A 54 -2.63 35.83 35.53
N SER A 55 -3.37 34.73 35.71
CA SER A 55 -4.16 34.47 36.91
C SER A 55 -3.29 34.44 38.17
N HIS A 56 -2.20 33.66 38.15
CA HIS A 56 -1.25 33.57 39.27
C HIS A 56 -0.58 34.90 39.58
N ALA A 57 -0.18 35.65 38.54
CA ALA A 57 0.40 36.96 38.69
C ALA A 57 -0.60 37.94 39.29
N SER A 58 -1.85 37.96 38.81
CA SER A 58 -2.90 38.82 39.36
C SER A 58 -3.13 38.54 40.85
N GLN A 59 -3.17 37.26 41.25
CA GLN A 59 -3.32 36.87 42.65
C GLN A 59 -2.11 37.30 43.49
N GLN A 60 -0.89 37.12 42.99
CA GLN A 60 0.33 37.53 43.68
C GLN A 60 0.43 39.05 43.82
N LEU A 61 0.03 39.80 42.79
CA LEU A 61 -0.02 41.26 42.85
C LEU A 61 -1.07 41.75 43.85
N LEU A 62 -2.23 41.09 43.94
CA LEU A 62 -3.27 41.41 44.93
C LEU A 62 -2.87 41.05 46.37
N CYS A 63 -2.01 40.05 46.54
CA CYS A 63 -1.51 39.63 47.86
C CYS A 63 -0.20 40.32 48.27
N ALA A 64 0.44 41.09 47.38
CA ALA A 64 1.71 41.75 47.64
C ALA A 64 1.54 42.81 48.75
N ARG A 65 2.38 42.72 49.78
CA ARG A 65 2.30 43.59 50.96
C ARG A 65 3.13 44.84 50.87
N ASP A 66 4.16 44.83 50.02
CA ASP A 66 5.08 45.95 49.82
C ASP A 66 5.55 46.07 48.36
N THR A 67 6.18 47.21 48.07
CA THR A 67 6.68 47.54 46.74
C THR A 67 7.81 46.60 46.29
N GLY A 68 8.54 45.97 47.21
CA GLY A 68 9.58 44.99 46.90
C GLY A 68 8.99 43.66 46.41
N GLU A 69 7.98 43.14 47.11
CA GLU A 69 7.21 41.96 46.66
C GLU A 69 6.56 42.22 45.30
N PHE A 70 5.95 43.41 45.11
CA PHE A 70 5.38 43.82 43.83
C PHE A 70 6.40 43.79 42.70
N MET A 71 7.56 44.44 42.89
CA MET A 71 8.62 44.47 41.89
C MET A 71 9.20 43.07 41.62
N SER A 72 9.23 42.20 42.63
CA SER A 72 9.66 40.80 42.45
C SER A 72 8.69 40.02 41.56
N VAL A 73 7.38 40.19 41.72
CA VAL A 73 6.36 39.54 40.87
C VAL A 73 6.45 40.08 39.43
N VAL A 74 6.61 41.40 39.27
CA VAL A 74 6.82 42.05 37.96
C VAL A 74 8.12 41.57 37.29
N SER A 75 9.20 41.37 38.05
CA SER A 75 10.47 40.88 37.50
C SER A 75 10.42 39.41 37.06
N ARG A 76 9.59 38.57 37.72
CA ARG A 76 9.36 37.17 37.36
C ARG A 76 8.48 37.01 36.13
N LEU A 77 7.62 38.00 35.86
CA LEU A 77 6.81 38.13 34.65
C LEU A 77 7.65 38.52 33.40
N GLN A 78 8.97 38.29 33.42
CA GLN A 78 9.86 38.62 32.32
C GLN A 78 9.23 38.12 31.01
N PRO A 79 8.82 39.00 30.09
CA PRO A 79 7.68 38.75 29.22
C PRO A 79 7.91 37.54 28.32
N GLY A 80 7.20 36.45 28.60
CA GLY A 80 6.92 35.31 27.72
C GLY A 80 8.10 34.55 27.11
N SER A 81 9.34 34.89 27.44
CA SER A 81 10.51 34.45 26.67
C SER A 81 10.73 32.94 26.73
N ASP A 82 10.61 32.33 27.91
CA ASP A 82 10.81 30.89 28.07
C ASP A 82 9.68 30.07 27.46
N LYS A 83 8.42 30.49 27.65
CA LYS A 83 7.24 29.81 27.08
C LYS A 83 7.19 29.94 25.57
N LEU A 84 7.49 31.11 25.04
CA LEU A 84 7.58 31.34 23.60
C LEU A 84 8.74 30.57 22.98
N ARG A 85 9.91 30.54 23.65
CA ARG A 85 11.06 29.75 23.21
C ARG A 85 10.76 28.25 23.23
N GLN A 86 10.07 27.75 24.26
CA GLN A 86 9.60 26.37 24.30
C GLN A 86 8.59 26.08 23.18
N TYR A 87 7.63 26.97 22.93
CA TYR A 87 6.70 26.84 21.82
C TYR A 87 7.44 26.77 20.47
N GLN A 88 8.42 27.65 20.24
CA GLN A 88 9.25 27.64 19.04
C GLN A 88 10.04 26.33 18.88
N GLN A 89 10.65 25.84 19.96
CA GLN A 89 11.36 24.55 19.96
C GLN A 89 10.41 23.38 19.66
N GLN A 90 9.24 23.36 20.31
CA GLN A 90 8.24 22.32 20.12
C GLN A 90 7.66 22.33 18.71
N LEU A 91 7.41 23.51 18.15
CA LEU A 91 6.96 23.67 16.77
C LEU A 91 8.03 23.20 15.78
N GLY A 92 9.30 23.57 16.00
CA GLY A 92 10.42 23.10 15.19
C GLY A 92 10.57 21.57 15.22
N ASN A 93 10.47 20.97 16.41
CA ASN A 93 10.49 19.52 16.58
C ASN A 93 9.29 18.83 15.92
N LEU A 94 8.09 19.42 16.00
CA LEU A 94 6.89 18.88 15.37
C LEU A 94 7.06 18.82 13.85
N VAL A 95 7.55 19.91 13.23
CA VAL A 95 7.81 19.96 11.79
C VAL A 95 8.90 18.98 11.38
N ALA A 96 10.00 18.89 12.15
CA ALA A 96 11.07 17.94 11.88
C ALA A 96 10.59 16.48 11.95
N ASN A 97 9.82 16.14 12.97
CA ASN A 97 9.25 14.80 13.12
C ASN A 97 8.25 14.47 12.00
N ALA A 98 7.41 15.42 11.60
CA ALA A 98 6.49 15.23 10.47
C ALA A 98 7.26 14.93 9.17
N ASN A 99 8.36 15.64 8.89
CA ASN A 99 9.22 15.36 7.73
C ASN A 99 9.84 13.96 7.79
N VAL A 100 10.36 13.56 8.95
CA VAL A 100 10.95 12.22 9.15
C VAL A 100 9.88 11.13 8.98
N GLU A 101 8.71 11.31 9.57
CA GLU A 101 7.61 10.36 9.47
C GLU A 101 7.06 10.23 8.04
N MET A 102 6.98 11.33 7.30
CA MET A 102 6.61 11.31 5.88
C MET A 102 7.66 10.60 5.03
N ASN A 103 8.94 10.90 5.22
CA ASN A 103 10.03 10.25 4.49
C ASN A 103 10.07 8.74 4.80
N ARG A 104 9.85 8.34 6.05
CA ARG A 104 9.76 6.93 6.44
C ARG A 104 8.57 6.22 5.79
N THR A 105 7.42 6.86 5.67
CA THR A 105 6.29 6.30 4.91
C THR A 105 6.66 6.12 3.44
N ALA A 106 7.32 7.10 2.82
CA ALA A 106 7.81 6.94 1.45
C ALA A 106 8.80 5.76 1.32
N GLU A 107 9.78 5.66 2.21
CA GLU A 107 10.76 4.57 2.25
C GLU A 107 10.14 3.19 2.50
N THR A 108 9.02 3.11 3.22
CA THR A 108 8.36 1.82 3.51
C THR A 108 7.49 1.36 2.33
N HIS A 109 6.83 2.29 1.64
CA HIS A 109 5.85 1.96 0.60
C HIS A 109 6.45 1.87 -0.82
N ILE A 110 7.54 2.59 -1.12
CA ILE A 110 8.20 2.55 -2.45
C ILE A 110 8.82 1.16 -2.76
N PRO A 111 9.56 0.50 -1.84
CA PRO A 111 10.14 -0.81 -2.10
C PRO A 111 9.09 -1.92 -2.19
N GLU A 112 8.05 -1.86 -1.36
CA GLU A 112 6.93 -2.81 -1.41
C GLU A 112 6.15 -2.70 -2.73
N ALA A 113 5.88 -1.49 -3.21
CA ALA A 113 5.27 -1.28 -4.53
C ALA A 113 6.16 -1.82 -5.67
N SER A 114 7.48 -1.65 -5.57
CA SER A 114 8.44 -2.18 -6.55
C SER A 114 8.51 -3.71 -6.52
N ARG A 115 8.50 -4.31 -5.33
CA ARG A 115 8.47 -5.77 -5.14
C ARG A 115 7.19 -6.40 -5.70
N THR A 116 6.04 -5.76 -5.50
CA THR A 116 4.76 -6.15 -6.10
C THR A 116 4.79 -6.05 -7.63
N ALA A 117 5.42 -5.02 -8.19
CA ALA A 117 5.57 -4.87 -9.64
C ALA A 117 6.51 -5.93 -10.25
N VAL A 118 7.58 -6.31 -9.55
CA VAL A 118 8.45 -7.43 -9.96
C VAL A 118 7.67 -8.75 -9.90
N ALA A 119 6.92 -8.99 -8.83
CA ALA A 119 6.07 -10.18 -8.72
C ALA A 119 5.00 -10.25 -9.84
N PHE A 120 4.46 -9.10 -10.26
CA PHE A 120 3.56 -9.00 -11.41
C PHE A 120 4.24 -9.43 -12.73
N ALA A 121 5.44 -8.92 -12.98
CA ALA A 121 6.21 -9.24 -14.17
C ALA A 121 6.51 -10.75 -14.23
N ASP A 122 6.90 -11.35 -13.10
CA ASP A 122 7.16 -12.78 -12.99
C ASP A 122 5.89 -13.61 -13.21
N GLU A 123 4.75 -13.20 -12.65
CA GLU A 123 3.48 -13.90 -12.86
C GLU A 123 3.02 -13.84 -14.32
N LEU A 124 3.24 -12.70 -15.00
CA LEU A 124 2.94 -12.55 -16.42
C LEU A 124 3.83 -13.46 -17.27
N VAL A 125 5.14 -13.47 -17.04
CA VAL A 125 6.09 -14.35 -17.73
C VAL A 125 5.68 -15.81 -17.56
N ARG A 126 5.37 -16.23 -16.33
CA ARG A 126 4.92 -17.59 -16.03
C ARG A 126 3.63 -17.96 -16.75
N LYS A 127 2.58 -17.12 -16.68
CA LYS A 127 1.31 -17.40 -17.37
C LYS A 127 1.48 -17.48 -18.89
N THR A 128 2.33 -16.64 -19.46
CA THR A 128 2.59 -16.65 -20.90
C THR A 128 3.33 -17.92 -21.31
N ALA A 129 4.27 -18.39 -20.51
CA ALA A 129 4.97 -19.65 -20.72
C ALA A 129 4.01 -20.86 -20.59
N GLU A 130 3.16 -20.89 -19.56
CA GLU A 130 2.16 -21.95 -19.35
C GLU A 130 1.14 -22.03 -20.50
N GLU A 131 0.67 -20.90 -21.02
CA GLU A 131 -0.23 -20.89 -22.19
C GLU A 131 0.47 -21.34 -23.47
N THR A 132 1.76 -21.01 -23.62
CA THR A 132 2.59 -21.49 -24.73
C THR A 132 2.77 -23.01 -24.64
N GLU A 133 3.07 -23.54 -23.46
CA GLU A 133 3.20 -24.97 -23.24
C GLU A 133 1.89 -25.71 -23.53
N LYS A 134 0.75 -25.25 -22.99
CA LYS A 134 -0.57 -25.82 -23.28
C LYS A 134 -0.90 -25.79 -24.76
N ALA A 135 -0.56 -24.70 -25.47
CA ALA A 135 -0.75 -24.62 -26.92
C ALA A 135 0.08 -25.68 -27.65
N THR A 136 1.34 -25.87 -27.26
CA THR A 136 2.21 -26.90 -27.85
C THR A 136 1.74 -28.32 -27.53
N GLN A 137 1.24 -28.58 -26.32
CA GLN A 137 0.66 -29.87 -25.93
C GLN A 137 -0.59 -30.19 -26.75
N ARG A 138 -1.52 -29.23 -26.89
CA ARG A 138 -2.69 -29.40 -27.77
C ARG A 138 -2.28 -29.69 -29.21
N GLN A 139 -1.25 -29.01 -29.72
CA GLN A 139 -0.74 -29.29 -31.06
C GLN A 139 -0.17 -30.72 -31.17
N ARG A 140 0.57 -31.19 -30.16
CA ARG A 140 1.10 -32.57 -30.12
C ARG A 140 -0.02 -33.61 -30.03
N GLU A 141 -0.99 -33.42 -29.15
CA GLU A 141 -2.17 -34.30 -29.02
C GLU A 141 -2.96 -34.38 -30.32
N LEU A 142 -3.12 -33.27 -31.04
CA LEU A 142 -3.77 -33.26 -32.36
C LEU A 142 -2.98 -34.06 -33.40
N ILE A 143 -1.64 -33.92 -33.42
CA ILE A 143 -0.77 -34.69 -34.32
C ILE A 143 -0.83 -36.18 -33.98
N GLU A 144 -0.78 -36.54 -32.70
CA GLU A 144 -0.86 -37.92 -32.23
C GLU A 144 -2.22 -38.54 -32.55
N LYS A 145 -3.32 -37.82 -32.32
CA LYS A 145 -4.67 -38.27 -32.66
C LYS A 145 -4.86 -38.50 -34.17
N MET A 146 -4.22 -37.68 -35.01
CA MET A 146 -4.19 -37.90 -36.47
C MET A 146 -3.33 -39.10 -36.88
N GLN A 147 -2.17 -39.31 -36.25
CA GLN A 147 -1.29 -40.46 -36.52
C GLN A 147 -1.94 -41.79 -36.08
N VAL A 148 -2.58 -41.82 -34.92
CA VAL A 148 -3.31 -43.00 -34.42
C VAL A 148 -4.53 -43.31 -35.29
N SER A 149 -5.23 -42.29 -35.81
CA SER A 149 -6.33 -42.50 -36.76
C SER A 149 -5.84 -43.00 -38.13
N GLY A 150 -4.68 -42.53 -38.61
CA GLY A 150 -4.09 -42.97 -39.88
C GLY A 150 -3.56 -44.41 -39.87
N HIS A 151 -3.22 -44.96 -38.70
CA HIS A 151 -2.77 -46.36 -38.56
C HIS A 151 -3.92 -47.37 -38.43
N ARG A 152 -5.16 -46.93 -38.14
CA ARG A 152 -6.30 -47.83 -37.91
C ARG A 152 -7.08 -48.19 -39.17
N ASP A 153 -7.01 -47.40 -40.23
CA ASP A 153 -7.66 -47.69 -41.52
C ASP A 153 -6.87 -48.64 -42.43
N GLY A 154 -5.64 -49.03 -42.05
CA GLY A 154 -4.77 -49.89 -42.87
C GLY A 154 -4.75 -51.38 -42.53
N ALA A 155 -5.38 -51.83 -41.45
CA ALA A 155 -5.17 -53.18 -40.90
C ALA A 155 -6.46 -53.95 -40.58
N GLY A 156 -7.47 -53.83 -41.43
CA GLY A 156 -8.79 -54.42 -41.16
C GLY A 156 -9.57 -54.91 -42.38
N HIS A 157 -8.93 -55.42 -43.44
CA HIS A 157 -9.67 -56.10 -44.51
C HIS A 157 -8.84 -57.11 -45.30
N SER A 158 -8.52 -58.26 -44.69
CA SER A 158 -8.25 -59.49 -45.44
C SER A 158 -8.24 -60.70 -44.51
N ARG A 159 -9.31 -61.49 -44.62
CA ARG A 159 -9.38 -62.96 -44.49
C ARG A 159 -10.65 -63.34 -43.75
N ASP A 160 -11.73 -63.53 -44.50
CA ASP A 160 -12.54 -64.76 -44.38
C ASP A 160 -13.46 -64.94 -45.59
N THR A 161 -12.91 -65.41 -46.71
CA THR A 161 -13.68 -65.89 -47.87
C THR A 161 -12.99 -67.09 -48.50
N SER A 162 -12.81 -68.17 -47.74
CA SER A 162 -12.53 -69.49 -48.30
C SER A 162 -12.76 -70.57 -47.26
N ARG A 163 -14.02 -70.98 -47.08
CA ARG A 163 -14.40 -72.28 -46.52
C ARG A 163 -15.90 -72.56 -46.62
N GLN A 164 -16.48 -72.47 -47.82
CA GLN A 164 -17.75 -73.15 -48.08
C GLN A 164 -17.94 -73.45 -49.57
N SER A 165 -17.11 -74.34 -50.08
CA SER A 165 -17.32 -75.00 -51.37
C SER A 165 -16.71 -76.39 -51.33
N ASP A 166 -17.25 -77.23 -50.45
CA ASP A 166 -17.06 -78.68 -50.58
C ASP A 166 -18.22 -79.43 -49.91
N GLN A 167 -19.38 -79.46 -50.61
CA GLN A 167 -20.30 -80.59 -50.54
C GLN A 167 -21.27 -80.53 -51.72
N ALA A 168 -20.90 -81.19 -52.82
CA ALA A 168 -21.84 -81.64 -53.83
C ALA A 168 -21.67 -83.16 -53.92
N HIS A 169 -22.67 -83.90 -53.45
CA HIS A 169 -23.19 -85.14 -54.03
C HIS A 169 -24.50 -85.52 -53.34
#